data_AF-A0AA40S877-F1
#
_entry.id   AF-A0AA40S877-F1
#
_cell.length_a   1.000
_cell.length_b   1.000
_cell.length_c   1.000
_cell.angle_alpha   90.00
_cell.angle_beta   90.00
_cell.angle_gamma   90.00
#
_symmetry.space_group_name_H-M   'P 1'
#
loop_
_entity.id
_entity.type
_entity.pdbx_description
1 polymer ?
#
loop_
_entity_poly.entity_id
_entity_poly.type
_entity_poly.pdbx_seq_one_letter_code
_entity_poly.pdbx_strand_id
1 'polypeptide(L)'
;MIEEGFLDFVAACKDSDLFSDATPDRFGNRGGNATKVISRWVREKLGITDPRISPSHSFSHRFSTSCKNFNVPPEMKDRLMGHSSGEAGELYGEDYWISTLLVEIRKLPVPSGLG
;
A
#
# COMPACT_ATOMS: atom_id res chain seq x y z
N MET A 1 -5.10 3.96 10.90
CA MET A 1 -6.33 4.13 10.09
C MET A 1 -7.54 4.30 10.97
N ILE A 2 -7.93 3.31 11.77
CA ILE A 2 -9.02 3.48 12.75
C ILE A 2 -8.64 4.54 13.79
N GLU A 3 -7.46 4.40 14.40
CA GLU A 3 -6.92 5.38 15.37
C GLU A 3 -6.63 6.76 14.77
N GLU A 4 -6.52 6.85 13.44
CA GLU A 4 -6.29 8.11 12.70
C GLU A 4 -7.61 8.85 12.42
N GLY A 5 -8.71 8.42 13.04
CA GLY A 5 -10.02 9.06 12.94
C GLY A 5 -10.83 8.66 11.70
N PHE A 6 -10.52 7.55 11.03
CA PHE A 6 -11.31 7.13 9.85
C PHE A 6 -12.77 6.85 10.20
N LEU A 7 -13.05 6.26 11.36
CA LEU A 7 -14.44 6.01 11.79
C LEU A 7 -15.16 7.32 12.12
N ASP A 8 -14.47 8.29 12.71
CA ASP A 8 -15.04 9.61 12.98
C ASP A 8 -15.37 10.36 11.69
N PHE A 9 -14.48 10.25 10.68
CA PHE A 9 -14.74 10.75 9.33
C PHE A 9 -15.98 10.11 8.71
N VAL A 10 -16.09 8.78 8.73
CA VAL A 10 -17.26 8.05 8.19
C VAL A 10 -18.54 8.46 8.93
N ALA A 11 -18.49 8.61 10.26
CA ALA A 11 -19.64 9.04 11.04
C ALA A 11 -20.06 10.49 10.75
N ALA A 12 -19.12 11.35 10.35
CA ALA A 12 -19.40 12.73 9.95
C ALA A 12 -19.95 12.85 8.52
N CYS A 13 -19.77 11.84 7.66
CA CYS A 13 -20.34 11.80 6.31
C CYS A 13 -21.87 11.73 6.38
N LYS A 14 -22.55 12.67 5.71
CA LYS A 14 -24.02 12.74 5.66
C LYS A 14 -24.64 11.91 4.54
N ASP A 15 -23.81 11.47 3.60
CA ASP A 15 -24.19 10.71 2.41
C ASP A 15 -23.54 9.32 2.46
N SER A 16 -24.16 8.38 1.74
CA SER A 16 -23.61 7.07 1.41
C SER A 16 -22.31 7.14 0.59
N ASP A 17 -22.07 8.24 -0.12
CA ASP A 17 -20.79 8.52 -0.77
C ASP A 17 -19.82 9.20 0.21
N LEU A 18 -18.85 8.42 0.70
CA LEU A 18 -17.80 8.88 1.61
C LEU A 18 -16.98 10.03 1.03
N PHE A 19 -16.87 10.12 -0.30
CA PHE A 19 -16.09 11.14 -1.00
C PHE A 19 -16.99 11.98 -1.92
N SER A 20 -18.16 12.36 -1.41
CA SER A 20 -19.11 13.23 -2.11
C SER A 20 -18.47 14.54 -2.62
N ASP A 21 -17.50 15.10 -1.88
CA ASP A 21 -16.73 16.30 -2.24
C ASP A 21 -15.68 16.08 -3.34
N ALA A 22 -15.34 14.82 -3.66
CA ALA A 22 -14.40 14.52 -4.74
C ALA A 22 -15.10 14.73 -6.08
N THR A 23 -14.91 15.91 -6.66
CA THR A 23 -15.51 16.27 -7.95
C THR A 23 -15.08 15.30 -9.05
N PRO A 24 -16.00 14.79 -9.89
CA PRO A 24 -15.63 13.96 -11.03
C PRO A 24 -14.69 14.68 -12.00
N ASP A 25 -13.81 13.93 -12.66
CA ASP A 25 -13.05 14.44 -13.79
C ASP A 25 -13.93 14.61 -15.04
N ARG A 26 -13.32 15.02 -16.16
CA ARG A 26 -14.03 15.24 -17.45
C ARG A 26 -14.71 13.98 -18.01
N PHE A 27 -14.38 12.80 -17.50
CA PHE A 27 -14.95 11.51 -17.89
C PHE A 27 -15.94 10.97 -16.85
N GLY A 28 -16.28 11.76 -15.83
CA GLY A 28 -17.13 11.33 -14.73
C GLY A 28 -16.40 10.48 -13.68
N ASN A 29 -15.07 10.31 -13.77
CA ASN A 29 -14.29 9.53 -12.82
C ASN A 29 -13.81 10.39 -11.66
N ARG A 30 -14.32 10.12 -10.45
CA ARG A 30 -13.90 10.82 -9.21
C ARG A 30 -12.46 10.51 -8.81
N GLY A 31 -11.95 9.33 -9.14
CA GLY A 31 -10.57 8.91 -8.83
C GLY A 31 -9.50 9.78 -9.49
N GLY A 32 -9.79 10.33 -10.68
CA GLY A 32 -8.89 11.21 -11.41
C GLY A 32 -8.57 12.49 -10.66
N ASN A 33 -9.56 13.12 -10.02
CA ASN A 33 -9.35 14.32 -9.21
C ASN A 33 -8.87 13.99 -7.80
N ALA A 34 -9.33 12.90 -7.19
CA ALA A 34 -8.82 12.45 -5.88
C ALA A 34 -7.30 12.24 -5.91
N THR A 35 -6.76 11.65 -6.99
CA THR A 35 -5.31 11.48 -7.18
C THR A 35 -4.56 12.81 -7.20
N LYS A 36 -5.15 13.88 -7.76
CA LYS A 36 -4.55 15.22 -7.77
C LYS A 36 -4.52 15.84 -6.37
N VAL A 37 -5.59 15.67 -5.58
CA VAL A 37 -5.65 16.15 -4.20
C VAL A 37 -4.58 15.47 -3.35
N ILE A 38 -4.47 14.15 -3.44
CA ILE A 38 -3.43 13.37 -2.74
C ILE A 38 -2.04 13.81 -3.19
N SER A 39 -1.82 13.92 -4.51
CA SER A 39 -0.52 14.34 -5.04
C SER A 39 -0.13 15.72 -4.53
N ARG A 40 -1.06 16.68 -4.50
CA ARG A 40 -0.81 18.02 -3.97
C ARG A 40 -0.43 17.96 -2.49
N TRP A 41 -1.18 17.21 -1.68
CA TRP A 41 -0.90 17.06 -0.26
C TRP A 41 0.50 16.44 -0.02
N VAL A 42 0.86 15.38 -0.74
CA VAL A 42 2.20 14.76 -0.61
C VAL A 42 3.31 15.74 -0.99
N ARG A 43 3.11 16.55 -2.03
CA ARG A 43 4.13 17.49 -2.52
C ARG A 43 4.26 18.70 -1.60
N GLU A 44 3.15 19.30 -1.20
CA GLU A 44 3.11 20.58 -0.48
C GLU A 44 3.18 20.42 1.04
N LYS A 45 2.63 19.32 1.61
CA LYS A 45 2.59 19.10 3.07
C LYS A 45 3.66 18.14 3.56
N LEU A 46 3.98 17.09 2.80
CA LEU A 46 5.05 16.14 3.17
C LEU A 46 6.41 16.50 2.57
N GLY A 47 6.47 17.43 1.61
CA GLY A 47 7.73 17.88 1.00
C GLY A 47 8.39 16.87 0.06
N ILE A 48 7.70 15.79 -0.32
CA ILE A 48 8.23 14.81 -1.28
C ILE A 48 8.01 15.39 -2.68
N THR A 49 8.99 16.05 -3.27
CA THR A 49 8.85 16.82 -4.54
C THR A 49 9.40 16.14 -5.79
N ASP A 50 10.08 14.99 -5.67
CA ASP A 50 10.65 14.28 -6.84
C ASP A 50 9.55 13.86 -7.83
N PRO A 51 9.55 14.39 -9.08
CA PRO A 51 8.50 14.13 -10.05
C PRO A 51 8.43 12.68 -10.53
N ARG A 52 9.49 11.87 -10.32
CA ARG A 52 9.51 10.44 -10.66
C ARG A 52 8.69 9.59 -9.69
N ILE A 53 8.41 10.11 -8.50
CA ILE A 53 7.62 9.42 -7.48
C ILE A 53 6.15 9.65 -7.79
N SER A 54 5.43 8.60 -8.17
CA SER A 54 3.97 8.64 -8.24
C SER A 54 3.41 8.29 -6.85
N PRO A 55 2.82 9.24 -6.10
CA PRO A 55 2.53 9.02 -4.68
C PRO A 55 1.63 7.81 -4.40
N SER A 56 0.54 7.67 -5.16
CA SER A 56 -0.38 6.54 -5.01
C SER A 56 0.28 5.20 -5.38
N HIS A 57 1.06 5.17 -6.47
CA HIS A 57 1.72 3.94 -6.91
C HIS A 57 2.85 3.53 -5.96
N SER A 58 3.67 4.49 -5.52
CA SER A 58 4.73 4.27 -4.54
C SER A 58 4.17 3.83 -3.19
N PHE A 59 3.01 4.36 -2.78
CA PHE A 59 2.32 3.88 -1.59
C PHE A 59 1.85 2.43 -1.74
N SER A 60 1.24 2.06 -2.87
CA SER A 60 0.81 0.68 -3.12
C SER A 60 1.97 -0.32 -3.09
N HIS A 61 3.12 0.02 -3.69
CA HIS A 61 4.35 -0.80 -3.62
C HIS A 61 4.87 -0.91 -2.19
N ARG A 62 4.93 0.21 -1.46
CA ARG A 62 5.31 0.19 -0.04
C ARG A 62 4.38 -0.71 0.77
N PHE A 63 3.08 -0.68 0.51
CA PHE A 63 2.10 -1.53 1.19
C PHE A 63 2.34 -3.01 0.86
N SER A 64 2.51 -3.36 -0.42
CA SER A 64 2.88 -4.71 -0.87
C SER A 64 4.14 -5.23 -0.17
N THR A 65 5.21 -4.44 -0.20
CA THR A 65 6.48 -4.76 0.47
C THR A 65 6.28 -4.94 1.98
N SER A 66 5.47 -4.10 2.62
CA SER A 66 5.18 -4.23 4.05
C SER A 66 4.44 -5.54 4.36
N CYS A 67 3.41 -5.88 3.59
CA CYS A 67 2.69 -7.14 3.73
C CYS A 67 3.64 -8.34 3.64
N LYS A 68 4.57 -8.36 2.68
CA LYS A 68 5.59 -9.41 2.57
C LYS A 68 6.47 -9.48 3.83
N ASN A 69 6.95 -8.32 4.31
CA ASN A 69 7.85 -8.25 5.45
C ASN A 69 7.22 -8.64 6.78
N PHE A 70 5.90 -8.49 6.90
CA PHE A 70 5.11 -8.96 8.04
C PHE A 70 4.49 -10.34 7.82
N ASN A 71 4.95 -11.09 6.81
CA ASN A 71 4.49 -12.45 6.51
C ASN A 71 2.97 -12.54 6.28
N VAL A 72 2.35 -11.49 5.73
CA VAL A 72 0.95 -11.53 5.30
C VAL A 72 0.85 -12.47 4.09
N PRO A 73 -0.05 -13.47 4.12
CA PRO A 73 -0.20 -14.40 3.02
C PRO A 73 -0.51 -13.68 1.70
N PRO A 74 0.08 -14.11 0.56
CA PRO A 74 -0.12 -13.46 -0.74
C PRO A 74 -1.59 -13.29 -1.11
N GLU A 75 -2.43 -14.28 -0.84
CA GLU A 75 -3.86 -14.24 -1.11
C GLU A 75 -4.61 -13.18 -0.28
N MET A 76 -4.16 -12.95 0.95
CA MET A 76 -4.72 -11.90 1.81
C MET A 76 -4.26 -10.53 1.33
N LYS A 77 -2.96 -10.38 1.02
CA LYS A 77 -2.41 -9.17 0.43
C LYS A 77 -3.14 -8.79 -0.86
N ASP A 78 -3.33 -9.74 -1.77
CA ASP A 78 -4.02 -9.51 -3.05
C ASP A 78 -5.47 -9.07 -2.84
N ARG A 79 -6.20 -9.70 -1.90
CA ARG A 79 -7.55 -9.26 -1.51
C ARG A 79 -7.57 -7.86 -0.91
N LEU A 80 -6.59 -7.51 -0.07
CA LEU A 80 -6.47 -6.17 0.52
C LEU A 80 -6.16 -5.09 -0.53
N MET A 81 -5.39 -5.44 -1.57
CA MET A 81 -5.04 -4.54 -2.67
C MET A 81 -6.08 -4.54 -3.80
N GLY A 82 -7.10 -5.40 -3.73
CA GLY A 82 -8.11 -5.55 -4.77
C GLY A 82 -7.58 -6.18 -6.06
N HIS A 83 -6.48 -6.94 -5.99
CA HIS A 83 -5.95 -7.69 -7.13
C HIS A 83 -6.66 -9.04 -7.26
N SER A 84 -6.95 -9.44 -8.49
CA SER A 84 -7.39 -10.81 -8.75
C SER A 84 -6.19 -11.75 -8.63
N SER A 85 -6.42 -12.98 -8.13
CA SER A 85 -5.35 -13.95 -7.90
C SER A 85 -4.61 -14.24 -9.21
N GLY A 86 -3.34 -13.84 -9.28
CA GLY A 86 -2.47 -14.07 -10.45
C GLY A 86 -2.16 -12.86 -11.33
N GLU A 87 -2.80 -11.70 -11.10
CA GLU A 87 -2.57 -10.49 -11.95
C GLU A 87 -1.45 -9.57 -11.47
N ALA A 88 -1.05 -9.63 -10.21
CA ALA A 88 0.12 -8.91 -9.73
C ALA A 88 1.32 -9.87 -9.72
N GLY A 89 1.85 -10.12 -10.92
CA GLY A 89 3.11 -10.83 -11.09
C GLY A 89 4.16 -10.25 -10.15
N GLU A 90 4.72 -11.11 -9.31
CA GLU A 90 5.89 -10.79 -8.51
C GLU A 90 7.01 -10.40 -9.47
N LEU A 91 7.15 -9.10 -9.72
CA LEU A 91 8.36 -8.57 -10.29
C LEU A 91 9.46 -8.88 -9.27
N TYR A 92 10.40 -9.72 -9.69
CA TYR A 92 11.65 -9.98 -9.01
C TYR A 92 12.29 -8.63 -8.68
N GLY A 93 12.25 -8.19 -7.41
CA GLY A 93 12.76 -6.88 -6.98
C GLY A 93 12.00 -6.14 -5.88
N GLU A 94 10.85 -6.62 -5.39
CA GLU A 94 10.28 -6.12 -4.12
C GLU A 94 10.90 -6.87 -2.94
N ASP A 95 12.08 -6.41 -2.51
CA ASP A 95 12.95 -7.13 -1.58
C ASP A 95 12.37 -7.24 -0.16
N TYR A 96 12.59 -8.41 0.43
CA TYR A 96 12.42 -8.60 1.87
C TYR A 96 13.48 -7.79 2.63
N TRP A 97 13.09 -7.20 3.74
CA TRP A 97 14.02 -6.61 4.70
C TRP A 97 14.98 -7.70 5.19
N ILE A 98 16.24 -7.30 5.37
CA ILE A 98 17.29 -8.19 5.89
C ILE A 98 16.89 -8.81 7.23
N SER A 99 16.17 -8.05 8.08
CA SER A 99 15.64 -8.55 9.35
C SER A 99 14.65 -9.69 9.16
N THR A 100 13.75 -9.59 8.17
CA THR A 100 12.78 -10.64 7.85
C THR A 100 13.49 -11.88 7.33
N LEU A 101 14.45 -11.72 6.40
CA LEU A 101 15.26 -12.84 5.90
C LEU A 101 16.06 -13.52 7.03
N LEU A 102 16.64 -12.74 7.95
CA LEU A 102 17.38 -13.26 9.09
C LEU A 102 16.52 -14.14 10.01
N VAL A 103 15.26 -13.76 10.23
CA VAL A 103 14.31 -14.58 11.02
C VAL A 103 14.06 -15.92 10.35
N GLU A 104 13.88 -15.95 9.03
CA GLU A 104 13.64 -17.19 8.29
C GLU A 104 14.90 -18.07 8.22
N ILE A 105 16.08 -17.48 8.00
CA ILE A 105 17.37 -18.20 8.02
C ILE A 105 17.59 -18.91 9.36
N ARG A 106 17.22 -18.27 10.49
CA ARG A 106 17.34 -18.87 11.83
C ARG A 106 16.49 -20.11 12.05
N LYS A 107 15.47 -20.35 11.22
CA LYS A 107 14.63 -21.57 11.30
C LYS A 107 15.29 -22.77 10.62
N LEU A 108 16.29 -22.54 9.78
CA LEU A 108 16.96 -23.61 9.05
C LEU A 108 17.87 -24.40 10.01
N PRO A 109 17.85 -25.75 9.96
CA PRO A 109 18.76 -26.56 10.77
C PRO A 109 20.20 -26.36 10.31
N VAL A 110 21.15 -26.41 11.26
CA VAL A 110 22.57 -26.47 10.90
C VAL A 110 22.84 -27.85 10.27
N PRO A 111 23.49 -27.92 9.10
CA PRO A 111 23.84 -29.20 8.48
C PRO A 111 24.66 -30.07 9.46
N SER A 112 24.29 -31.33 9.60
CA SER A 112 25.01 -32.29 10.43
C SER A 112 26.44 -32.49 9.90
N GLY A 113 27.44 -32.38 10.79
CA GLY A 113 28.86 -32.62 10.46
C GLY A 113 29.82 -31.43 10.62
N LEU A 114 29.38 -30.32 11.20
CA LEU A 114 30.21 -29.13 11.47
C LEU A 114 30.52 -28.90 12.97
N GLY A 115 30.42 -29.94 13.80
CA GLY A 115 30.73 -29.92 15.23
C GLY A 115 31.97 -30.72 15.57
#